data_AF-A0A7C1S2U0-F1
#
_entry.id   AF-A0A7C1S2U0-F1
#
_cell.length_a   1.000
_cell.length_b   1.000
_cell.length_c   1.000
_cell.angle_alpha   90.00
_cell.angle_beta   90.00
_cell.angle_gamma   90.00
#
_symmetry.space_group_name_H-M   'P 1'
#
loop_
_entity.id
_entity.type
_entity.pdbx_description
1 polymer ?
#
loop_
_entity_poly.entity_id
_entity_poly.type
_entity_poly.pdbx_seq_one_letter_code
_entity_poly.pdbx_strand_id
1 'polypeptide(L)'
;MNPIPFKNLKFFKRSEPQAIKQKNSTSPSKTEIKLTYWQKLIQSPIVILFIFVAIIAAFISYVPSRSLPLPSEGEIARSDIIAPADLTVEDEGTTENRRKEAVDVILPVYAQDVNVFSDTEENIREFFNSGREWLKESVTVTRRDEFQKEIQEKYDFEIPSKDLRLLIKNKFSAVAEESLISLLGKIYARGIILSKNLFIYGEEERGFNFLTGPNTEKTLTIEEIIDTKEGKEILAEEISQLGLHRNETSLLTDIANFFLSANITYNKTETEARKEQARQSIET
;
A
#
# COMPACT_ATOMS: atom_id res chain seq x y z
N MET A 1 17.89 13.78 43.28
CA MET A 1 18.15 13.21 44.62
C MET A 1 19.45 13.79 45.14
N ASN A 2 19.37 14.66 46.16
CA ASN A 2 20.49 15.14 46.99
C ASN A 2 20.14 14.80 48.45
N PRO A 3 21.04 14.25 49.28
CA PRO A 3 20.70 13.85 50.64
C PRO A 3 20.76 15.04 51.61
N ILE A 4 19.73 15.16 52.46
CA ILE A 4 19.65 16.14 53.56
C ILE A 4 20.37 15.56 54.80
N PRO A 5 21.34 16.26 55.41
CA PRO A 5 22.04 15.75 56.58
C PRO A 5 21.29 16.06 57.89
N PHE A 6 20.81 15.03 58.58
CA PHE A 6 20.24 15.13 59.92
C PHE A 6 21.35 15.27 60.97
N LYS A 7 21.72 16.50 61.28
CA LYS A 7 22.57 16.81 62.44
C LYS A 7 21.71 17.50 63.51
N ASN A 8 21.59 16.82 64.65
CA ASN A 8 21.18 17.34 65.96
C ASN A 8 19.72 17.75 66.18
N LEU A 9 18.90 16.80 66.65
CA LEU A 9 17.69 17.10 67.42
C LEU A 9 17.77 16.36 68.78
N LYS A 10 18.02 17.13 69.85
CA LYS A 10 18.10 16.66 71.24
C LYS A 10 16.72 16.82 71.89
N PHE A 11 15.99 15.73 72.13
CA PHE A 11 14.60 15.78 72.61
C PHE A 11 14.39 15.69 74.12
N PHE A 12 15.43 15.65 74.96
CA PHE A 12 15.23 15.52 76.41
C PHE A 12 16.18 16.40 77.23
N LYS A 13 15.58 17.30 78.03
CA LYS A 13 16.22 18.10 79.10
C LYS A 13 16.72 17.15 80.20
N ARG A 14 18.03 17.13 80.46
CA ARG A 14 18.61 16.56 81.70
C ARG A 14 18.75 17.68 82.72
N SER A 15 18.08 17.54 83.85
CA SER A 15 18.37 18.25 85.10
C SER A 15 19.62 17.67 85.77
N GLU A 16 20.43 18.56 86.35
CA GLU A 16 21.71 18.27 87.01
C GLU A 16 21.60 17.29 88.20
N PRO A 17 22.70 16.58 88.54
CA PRO A 17 22.70 15.58 89.60
C PRO A 17 22.95 16.19 90.98
N GLN A 18 22.09 15.86 91.95
CA GLN A 18 22.39 16.05 93.38
C GLN A 18 23.07 14.80 93.95
N ALA A 19 24.25 15.00 94.52
CA ALA A 19 25.01 14.00 95.26
C ALA A 19 24.49 13.88 96.70
N ILE A 20 24.12 12.66 97.13
CA ILE A 20 23.90 12.34 98.54
C ILE A 20 24.59 11.00 98.87
N LYS A 21 25.29 11.06 100.02
CA LYS A 21 26.29 10.14 100.58
C LYS A 21 25.81 8.71 100.84
N GLN A 22 26.75 7.77 100.68
CA GLN A 22 26.69 6.43 101.25
C GLN A 22 26.72 6.49 102.79
N LYS A 23 25.83 5.73 103.44
CA LYS A 23 25.98 5.32 104.84
C LYS A 23 25.51 3.87 105.00
N ASN A 24 26.29 3.13 105.78
CA ASN A 24 26.34 1.68 105.89
C ASN A 24 25.12 1.02 106.55
N SER A 25 25.09 -0.30 106.33
CA SER A 25 24.57 -1.38 107.19
C SER A 25 23.07 -1.71 107.13
N THR A 26 22.81 -2.94 106.66
CA THR A 26 22.27 -4.07 107.44
C THR A 26 21.27 -4.84 106.59
N SER A 27 21.56 -6.11 106.32
CA SER A 27 20.61 -7.04 105.72
C SER A 27 19.47 -7.32 106.71
N PRO A 28 18.23 -7.50 106.22
CA PRO A 28 17.59 -8.75 106.56
C PRO A 28 16.99 -9.47 105.33
N SER A 29 17.07 -10.79 105.42
CA SER A 29 16.38 -11.79 104.60
C SER A 29 14.88 -11.50 104.40
N LYS A 30 14.33 -11.84 103.23
CA LYS A 30 13.36 -12.96 103.05
C LYS A 30 12.60 -12.92 101.70
N THR A 31 12.43 -14.14 101.16
CA THR A 31 11.32 -14.71 100.35
C THR A 31 11.10 -14.32 98.87
N GLU A 32 11.31 -15.37 98.02
CA GLU A 32 10.47 -15.88 96.91
C GLU A 32 10.25 -14.99 95.67
N ILE A 33 10.22 -15.47 94.42
CA ILE A 33 9.54 -16.65 93.85
C ILE A 33 10.37 -17.14 92.63
N LYS A 34 10.56 -18.47 92.48
CA LYS A 34 11.09 -19.06 91.23
C LYS A 34 10.08 -18.84 90.11
N LEU A 35 10.31 -17.90 89.20
CA LEU A 35 9.53 -17.83 87.96
C LEU A 35 9.83 -19.07 87.10
N THR A 36 8.80 -19.87 86.89
CA THR A 36 8.79 -21.09 86.10
C THR A 36 9.27 -20.79 84.67
N TYR A 37 10.16 -21.66 84.15
CA TYR A 37 10.84 -21.56 82.85
C TYR A 37 9.95 -21.09 81.67
N TRP A 38 8.66 -21.46 81.69
CA TRP A 38 7.62 -21.06 80.73
C TRP A 38 7.32 -19.56 80.66
N GLN A 39 7.41 -18.82 81.76
CA GLN A 39 7.16 -17.37 81.78
C GLN A 39 8.28 -16.57 81.09
N LYS A 40 9.54 -17.04 81.17
CA LYS A 40 10.66 -16.44 80.41
C LYS A 40 10.58 -16.73 78.91
N LEU A 41 10.02 -17.88 78.54
CA LEU A 41 9.86 -18.29 77.14
C LEU A 41 8.80 -17.44 76.42
N ILE A 42 7.68 -17.15 77.09
CA ILE A 42 6.59 -16.30 76.56
C ILE A 42 6.99 -14.82 76.44
N GLN A 43 7.91 -14.34 77.27
CA GLN A 43 8.46 -12.97 77.18
C GLN A 43 9.61 -12.82 76.18
N SER A 44 10.02 -13.89 75.50
CA SER A 44 11.09 -13.79 74.51
C SER A 44 10.59 -13.10 73.23
N PRO A 45 11.36 -12.16 72.65
CA PRO A 45 10.93 -11.38 71.49
C PRO A 45 10.66 -12.26 70.24
N ILE A 46 11.28 -13.43 70.16
CA ILE A 46 11.16 -14.38 69.05
C ILE A 46 9.80 -15.08 69.06
N VAL A 47 9.28 -15.45 70.23
CA VAL A 47 7.97 -16.10 70.34
C VAL A 47 6.85 -15.11 70.00
N ILE A 48 6.98 -13.85 70.41
CA ILE A 48 6.04 -12.78 70.07
C ILE A 48 6.04 -12.53 68.55
N LEU A 49 7.22 -12.50 67.91
CA LEU A 49 7.35 -12.39 66.45
C LEU A 49 6.66 -13.58 65.75
N PHE A 50 6.86 -14.79 66.25
CA PHE A 50 6.25 -15.99 65.65
C PHE A 50 4.72 -15.97 65.75
N ILE A 51 4.18 -15.55 66.89
CA ILE A 51 2.73 -15.36 67.08
C ILE A 51 2.21 -14.25 66.15
N PHE A 52 2.92 -13.14 66.02
CA PHE A 52 2.54 -12.04 65.14
C PHE A 52 2.51 -12.47 63.66
N VAL A 53 3.54 -13.20 63.20
CA VAL A 53 3.59 -13.76 61.85
C VAL A 53 2.48 -14.78 61.64
N ALA A 54 2.19 -15.64 62.63
CA ALA A 54 1.09 -16.60 62.56
C ALA A 54 -0.27 -15.90 62.44
N ILE A 55 -0.49 -14.80 63.16
CA ILE A 55 -1.71 -13.99 63.07
C ILE A 55 -1.83 -13.35 61.69
N ILE A 56 -0.76 -12.74 61.16
CA ILE A 56 -0.77 -12.15 59.80
C ILE A 56 -1.02 -13.23 58.74
N ALA A 57 -0.36 -14.38 58.84
CA ALA A 57 -0.54 -15.50 57.92
C ALA A 57 -1.98 -16.01 57.96
N ALA A 58 -2.57 -16.14 59.15
CA ALA A 58 -3.98 -16.49 59.30
C ALA A 58 -4.91 -15.42 58.71
N PHE A 59 -4.58 -14.14 58.87
CA PHE A 59 -5.37 -13.04 58.33
C PHE A 59 -5.34 -12.99 56.80
N ILE A 60 -4.16 -13.16 56.20
CA ILE A 60 -4.01 -13.22 54.73
C ILE A 60 -4.68 -14.48 54.18
N SER A 61 -4.56 -15.62 54.87
CA SER A 61 -5.16 -16.88 54.43
C SER A 61 -6.69 -16.91 54.54
N TYR A 62 -7.28 -16.15 55.47
CA TYR A 62 -8.73 -16.17 55.72
C TYR A 62 -9.49 -15.04 55.02
N VAL A 63 -8.80 -14.13 54.33
CA VAL A 63 -9.42 -13.13 53.45
C VAL A 63 -9.30 -13.64 52.01
N PRO A 64 -10.22 -14.51 51.54
CA PRO A 64 -10.26 -14.82 50.13
C PRO A 64 -10.57 -13.52 49.39
N SER A 65 -9.75 -13.19 48.40
CA SER A 65 -10.07 -12.19 47.39
C SER A 65 -11.41 -12.60 46.77
N ARG A 66 -12.50 -11.97 47.22
CA ARG A 66 -13.85 -12.27 46.74
C ARG A 66 -13.86 -12.00 45.24
N SER A 67 -13.90 -13.05 44.43
CA SER A 67 -14.27 -12.93 43.03
C SER A 67 -15.65 -12.31 42.98
N LEU A 68 -15.81 -11.24 42.19
CA LEU A 68 -17.13 -10.67 41.93
C LEU A 68 -18.06 -11.81 41.45
N PRO A 69 -19.29 -11.93 41.97
CA PRO A 69 -20.24 -12.91 41.45
C PRO A 69 -20.49 -12.57 39.98
N LEU A 70 -20.01 -13.41 39.07
CA LEU A 70 -20.31 -13.24 37.64
C LEU A 70 -21.79 -13.59 37.45
N PRO A 71 -22.63 -12.64 36.99
CA PRO A 71 -24.01 -12.97 36.65
C PRO A 71 -24.03 -13.98 35.49
N SER A 72 -24.94 -14.93 35.56
CA SER A 72 -25.27 -15.78 34.41
C SER A 72 -26.12 -15.02 33.40
N GLU A 73 -25.99 -15.37 32.13
CA GLU A 73 -26.78 -14.77 31.04
C GLU A 73 -28.29 -14.82 31.35
N GLY A 74 -28.94 -13.64 31.34
CA GLY A 74 -30.37 -13.49 31.65
C GLY A 74 -30.71 -13.07 33.09
N GLU A 75 -29.74 -13.02 34.01
CA GLU A 75 -29.96 -12.49 35.37
C GLU A 75 -29.83 -10.96 35.41
N ILE A 76 -30.64 -10.29 36.24
CA ILE A 76 -30.56 -8.84 36.45
C ILE A 76 -29.41 -8.54 37.41
N ALA A 77 -28.44 -7.72 36.95
CA ALA A 77 -27.30 -7.31 37.77
C ALA A 77 -27.76 -6.50 39.00
N ARG A 78 -27.21 -6.84 40.18
CA ARG A 78 -27.52 -6.15 41.45
C ARG A 78 -26.68 -4.91 41.71
N SER A 79 -25.65 -4.68 40.90
CA SER A 79 -24.72 -3.56 41.01
C SER A 79 -24.18 -3.20 39.62
N ASP A 80 -23.79 -1.94 39.46
CA ASP A 80 -23.18 -1.46 38.23
C ASP A 80 -21.84 -2.18 37.98
N ILE A 81 -21.67 -2.68 36.75
CA ILE A 81 -20.44 -3.32 36.28
C ILE A 81 -19.79 -2.35 35.31
N ILE A 82 -18.63 -1.80 35.67
CA ILE A 82 -17.86 -0.88 34.82
C ILE A 82 -16.66 -1.65 34.29
N ALA A 83 -16.54 -1.73 32.96
CA ALA A 83 -15.36 -2.31 32.33
C ALA A 83 -14.15 -1.37 32.56
N PRO A 84 -13.01 -1.87 33.07
CA PRO A 84 -11.84 -1.05 33.31
C PRO A 84 -11.13 -0.60 32.01
N ALA A 85 -11.49 -1.20 30.87
CA ALA A 85 -11.01 -0.86 29.55
C ALA A 85 -12.11 -1.09 28.52
N ASP A 86 -12.09 -0.29 27.46
CA ASP A 86 -12.94 -0.50 26.29
C ASP A 86 -12.48 -1.78 25.56
N LEU A 87 -13.43 -2.67 25.29
CA LEU A 87 -13.22 -3.89 24.50
C LEU A 87 -13.89 -3.69 23.15
N THR A 88 -13.10 -3.48 22.10
CA THR A 88 -13.59 -3.57 20.73
C THR A 88 -13.73 -5.04 20.38
N VAL A 89 -14.95 -5.48 20.11
CA VAL A 89 -15.24 -6.84 19.65
C VAL A 89 -15.62 -6.72 18.18
N GLU A 90 -14.81 -7.32 17.31
CA GLU A 90 -15.08 -7.36 15.87
C GLU A 90 -16.42 -8.08 15.64
N ASP A 91 -17.33 -7.40 14.96
CA ASP A 91 -18.45 -8.06 14.32
C ASP A 91 -17.98 -8.55 12.95
N GLU A 92 -17.58 -9.83 12.90
CA GLU A 92 -17.04 -10.46 11.69
C GLU A 92 -17.95 -10.25 10.47
N GLY A 93 -19.27 -10.30 10.67
CA GLY A 93 -20.25 -10.20 9.58
C GLY A 93 -20.33 -8.79 8.99
N THR A 94 -20.46 -7.76 9.84
CA THR A 94 -20.54 -6.38 9.35
C THR A 94 -19.19 -5.85 8.86
N THR A 95 -18.10 -6.30 9.47
CA THR A 95 -16.73 -5.91 9.06
C THR A 95 -16.40 -6.49 7.68
N GLU A 96 -16.72 -7.75 7.43
CA GLU A 96 -16.48 -8.37 6.11
C GLU A 96 -17.32 -7.73 5.01
N ASN A 97 -18.57 -7.34 5.31
CA ASN A 97 -19.40 -6.60 4.35
C ASN A 97 -18.80 -5.23 4.03
N ARG A 98 -18.34 -4.48 5.04
CA ARG A 98 -17.66 -3.19 4.82
C ARG A 98 -16.36 -3.33 4.03
N ARG A 99 -15.60 -4.42 4.25
CA ARG A 99 -14.40 -4.73 3.46
C ARG A 99 -14.74 -4.96 1.99
N LYS A 100 -15.81 -5.71 1.69
CA LYS A 100 -16.28 -5.92 0.31
C LYS A 100 -16.73 -4.61 -0.34
N GLU A 101 -17.54 -3.81 0.37
CA GLU A 101 -17.97 -2.49 -0.11
C GLU A 101 -16.77 -1.59 -0.42
N ALA A 102 -15.74 -1.59 0.44
CA ALA A 102 -14.52 -0.82 0.22
C ALA A 102 -13.74 -1.29 -1.02
N VAL A 103 -13.67 -2.59 -1.25
CA VAL A 103 -13.02 -3.19 -2.45
C VAL A 103 -13.81 -2.88 -3.71
N ASP A 104 -15.14 -2.96 -3.67
CA ASP A 104 -16.01 -2.78 -4.83
C ASP A 104 -15.98 -1.35 -5.36
N VAL A 105 -15.67 -0.36 -4.52
CA VAL A 105 -15.52 1.05 -4.94
C VAL A 105 -14.20 1.30 -5.70
N ILE A 106 -13.21 0.41 -5.61
CA ILE A 106 -11.92 0.61 -6.27
C ILE A 106 -12.05 0.48 -7.79
N LEU A 107 -11.70 1.57 -8.48
CA LEU A 107 -11.67 1.60 -9.93
C LEU A 107 -10.47 0.81 -10.49
N PRO A 108 -10.65 0.10 -11.61
CA PRO A 108 -9.55 -0.52 -12.35
C PRO A 108 -8.49 0.49 -12.76
N VAL A 109 -7.22 0.08 -12.72
CA VAL A 109 -6.09 0.92 -13.12
C VAL A 109 -5.57 0.49 -14.48
N TYR A 110 -5.50 1.42 -15.42
CA TYR A 110 -4.90 1.26 -16.74
C TYR A 110 -3.68 2.16 -16.87
N ALA A 111 -2.61 1.64 -17.45
CA ALA A 111 -1.37 2.37 -17.65
C ALA A 111 -1.09 2.55 -19.14
N GLN A 112 -0.66 3.76 -19.48
CA GLN A 112 -0.14 4.08 -20.80
C GLN A 112 1.35 3.76 -20.85
N ASP A 113 1.74 2.99 -21.86
CA ASP A 113 3.14 2.81 -22.19
C ASP A 113 3.61 3.95 -23.12
N VAL A 114 4.45 4.81 -22.57
CA VAL A 114 5.01 5.97 -23.27
C VAL A 114 6.09 5.54 -24.28
N ASN A 115 6.71 4.38 -24.10
CA ASN A 115 7.77 3.91 -24.97
C ASN A 115 7.24 3.40 -26.31
N VAL A 116 6.01 2.88 -26.35
CA VAL A 116 5.39 2.34 -27.58
C VAL A 116 5.44 3.34 -28.75
N PHE A 117 5.15 4.63 -28.49
CA PHE A 117 5.24 5.64 -29.55
C PHE A 117 6.69 5.93 -29.94
N SER A 118 7.61 5.98 -28.98
CA SER A 118 9.03 6.23 -29.23
C SER A 118 9.64 5.11 -30.09
N ASP A 119 9.33 3.86 -29.76
CA ASP A 119 9.75 2.67 -30.51
C ASP A 119 9.13 2.67 -31.91
N THR A 120 7.85 3.06 -32.02
CA THR A 120 7.16 3.19 -33.30
C THR A 120 7.79 4.28 -34.17
N GLU A 121 8.13 5.43 -33.58
CA GLU A 121 8.82 6.52 -34.28
C GLU A 121 10.18 6.06 -34.81
N GLU A 122 10.99 5.40 -33.98
CA GLU A 122 12.28 4.84 -34.38
C GLU A 122 12.11 3.84 -35.54
N ASN A 123 11.15 2.92 -35.43
CA ASN A 123 10.85 1.95 -36.48
C ASN A 123 10.44 2.61 -37.81
N ILE A 124 9.62 3.67 -37.77
CA ILE A 124 9.25 4.44 -38.97
C ILE A 124 10.49 5.09 -39.58
N ARG A 125 11.33 5.74 -38.77
CA ARG A 125 12.56 6.41 -39.26
C ARG A 125 13.51 5.41 -39.90
N GLU A 126 13.72 4.26 -39.26
CA GLU A 126 14.52 3.17 -39.83
C GLU A 126 13.95 2.64 -41.14
N PHE A 127 12.63 2.43 -41.22
CA PHE A 127 11.96 1.94 -42.42
C PHE A 127 12.11 2.89 -43.60
N PHE A 128 11.92 4.19 -43.38
CA PHE A 128 12.10 5.19 -44.43
C PHE A 128 13.57 5.35 -44.82
N ASN A 129 14.49 5.28 -43.86
CA ASN A 129 15.93 5.31 -44.12
C ASN A 129 16.40 4.12 -44.95
N SER A 130 16.01 2.89 -44.60
CA SER A 130 16.37 1.68 -45.34
C SER A 130 15.87 1.74 -46.78
N GLY A 131 14.64 2.23 -46.99
CA GLY A 131 14.09 2.49 -48.32
C GLY A 131 14.89 3.51 -49.12
N ARG A 132 15.34 4.61 -48.50
CA ARG A 132 16.20 5.61 -49.15
C ARG A 132 17.58 5.07 -49.49
N GLU A 133 18.17 4.26 -48.62
CA GLU A 133 19.48 3.64 -48.87
C GLU A 133 19.40 2.63 -50.00
N TRP A 134 18.35 1.81 -50.01
CA TRP A 134 18.08 0.84 -51.06
C TRP A 134 17.96 1.50 -52.45
N LEU A 135 17.36 2.69 -52.53
CA LEU A 135 17.23 3.49 -53.75
C LEU A 135 18.54 4.10 -54.29
N LYS A 136 19.64 4.10 -53.54
CA LYS A 136 20.94 4.64 -54.01
C LYS A 136 21.54 3.80 -55.14
N GLU A 137 21.19 2.52 -55.18
CA GLU A 137 21.61 1.55 -56.19
C GLU A 137 20.49 1.31 -57.24
N SER A 138 20.81 0.62 -58.33
CA SER A 138 19.84 0.39 -59.41
C SER A 138 18.61 -0.41 -58.94
N VAL A 139 17.42 0.06 -59.32
CA VAL A 139 16.14 -0.59 -59.01
C VAL A 139 15.84 -1.66 -60.06
N THR A 140 15.99 -2.94 -59.68
CA THR A 140 15.63 -4.11 -60.51
C THR A 140 14.45 -4.85 -59.89
N VAL A 141 13.68 -5.61 -60.69
CA VAL A 141 12.50 -6.37 -60.20
C VAL A 141 12.90 -7.37 -59.12
N THR A 142 13.93 -8.19 -59.34
CA THR A 142 14.45 -9.16 -58.37
C THR A 142 14.83 -8.51 -57.04
N ARG A 143 15.51 -7.37 -57.10
CA ARG A 143 15.96 -6.61 -55.92
C ARG A 143 14.79 -6.01 -55.14
N ARG A 144 13.68 -5.69 -55.80
CA ARG A 144 12.45 -5.24 -55.13
C ARG A 144 11.82 -6.39 -54.35
N ASP A 145 11.76 -7.57 -54.95
CA ASP A 145 11.17 -8.75 -54.31
C ASP A 145 12.02 -9.19 -53.11
N GLU A 146 13.34 -9.08 -53.20
CA GLU A 146 14.27 -9.28 -52.06
C GLU A 146 14.03 -8.27 -50.95
N PHE A 147 13.91 -6.98 -51.29
CA PHE A 147 13.63 -5.93 -50.30
C PHE A 147 12.25 -6.09 -49.64
N GLN A 148 11.25 -6.54 -50.39
CA GLN A 148 9.93 -6.84 -49.83
C GLN A 148 10.02 -7.97 -48.79
N LYS A 149 10.83 -9.02 -49.04
CA LYS A 149 11.08 -10.09 -48.07
C LYS A 149 11.85 -9.61 -46.86
N GLU A 150 12.88 -8.80 -47.06
CA GLU A 150 13.67 -8.22 -45.96
C GLU A 150 12.79 -7.39 -45.01
N ILE A 151 11.91 -6.56 -45.56
CA ILE A 151 10.92 -5.80 -44.77
C ILE A 151 9.99 -6.75 -44.04
N GLN A 152 9.49 -7.80 -44.72
CA GLN A 152 8.58 -8.77 -44.11
C GLN A 152 9.24 -9.52 -42.94
N GLU A 153 10.51 -9.90 -43.07
CA GLU A 153 11.26 -10.57 -42.01
C GLU A 153 11.57 -9.62 -40.84
N LYS A 154 11.91 -8.36 -41.12
CA LYS A 154 12.27 -7.39 -40.08
C LYS A 154 11.08 -6.87 -39.29
N TYR A 155 9.95 -6.64 -39.96
CA TYR A 155 8.79 -5.95 -39.40
C TYR A 155 7.55 -6.84 -39.24
N ASP A 156 7.68 -8.15 -39.51
CA ASP A 156 6.61 -9.17 -39.46
C ASP A 156 5.34 -8.76 -40.25
N PHE A 157 5.54 -8.08 -41.37
CA PHE A 157 4.46 -7.48 -42.15
C PHE A 157 4.68 -7.51 -43.65
N GLU A 158 3.62 -7.87 -44.38
CA GLU A 158 3.63 -7.90 -45.84
C GLU A 158 3.11 -6.57 -46.42
N ILE A 159 4.04 -5.75 -46.95
CA ILE A 159 3.66 -4.55 -47.70
C ILE A 159 3.10 -4.97 -49.07
N PRO A 160 1.87 -4.55 -49.45
CA PRO A 160 1.34 -4.83 -50.77
C PRO A 160 2.27 -4.29 -51.86
N SER A 161 2.48 -5.07 -52.92
CA SER A 161 3.38 -4.68 -54.01
C SER A 161 3.01 -3.33 -54.65
N LYS A 162 1.72 -2.95 -54.61
CA LYS A 162 1.21 -1.64 -55.06
C LYS A 162 1.80 -0.51 -54.24
N ASP A 163 1.84 -0.65 -52.93
CA ASP A 163 2.23 0.38 -51.99
C ASP A 163 3.75 0.54 -51.98
N LEU A 164 4.48 -0.57 -52.06
CA LEU A 164 5.93 -0.55 -52.26
C LEU A 164 6.33 0.19 -53.55
N ARG A 165 5.59 -0.02 -54.66
CA ARG A 165 5.83 0.73 -55.91
C ARG A 165 5.59 2.23 -55.74
N LEU A 166 4.58 2.62 -54.96
CA LEU A 166 4.28 4.03 -54.70
C LEU A 166 5.34 4.67 -53.80
N LEU A 167 5.82 3.97 -52.77
CA LEU A 167 6.95 4.41 -51.92
C LEU A 167 8.22 4.65 -52.73
N ILE A 168 8.56 3.71 -53.61
CA ILE A 168 9.72 3.81 -54.51
C ILE A 168 9.55 5.01 -55.46
N LYS A 169 8.36 5.18 -56.05
CA LYS A 169 8.06 6.32 -56.94
C LYS A 169 8.21 7.65 -56.21
N ASN A 170 7.77 7.71 -54.96
CA ASN A 170 7.82 8.89 -54.10
C ASN A 170 9.16 9.04 -53.35
N LYS A 171 10.15 8.18 -53.66
CA LYS A 171 11.51 8.19 -53.13
C LYS A 171 11.60 8.21 -51.60
N PHE A 172 10.66 7.57 -50.91
CA PHE A 172 10.58 7.60 -49.42
C PHE A 172 10.72 9.03 -48.87
N SER A 173 9.84 9.92 -49.34
CA SER A 173 9.84 11.34 -49.00
C SER A 173 9.87 11.59 -47.49
N ALA A 174 10.84 12.40 -47.03
CA ALA A 174 10.94 12.82 -45.63
C ALA A 174 9.71 13.61 -45.17
N VAL A 175 9.01 14.30 -46.07
CA VAL A 175 7.77 15.02 -45.73
C VAL A 175 6.65 14.04 -45.36
N ALA A 176 6.57 12.90 -46.06
CA ALA A 176 5.59 11.87 -45.77
C ALA A 176 5.91 11.15 -44.45
N GLU A 177 7.20 10.90 -44.19
CA GLU A 177 7.70 10.35 -42.92
C GLU A 177 7.32 11.23 -41.72
N GLU A 178 7.63 12.53 -41.76
CA GLU A 178 7.31 13.45 -40.65
C GLU A 178 5.81 13.64 -40.47
N SER A 179 5.05 13.64 -41.58
CA SER A 179 3.58 13.70 -41.51
C SER A 179 3.01 12.46 -40.83
N LEU A 180 3.51 11.27 -41.16
CA LEU A 180 3.11 10.02 -40.55
C LEU A 180 3.41 10.00 -39.04
N ILE A 181 4.63 10.37 -38.66
CA ILE A 181 5.05 10.43 -37.24
C ILE A 181 4.18 11.43 -36.47
N SER A 182 3.92 12.61 -37.04
CA SER A 182 3.08 13.64 -36.39
C SER A 182 1.63 13.17 -36.19
N LEU A 183 1.03 12.51 -37.19
CA LEU A 183 -0.33 11.97 -37.10
C LEU A 183 -0.42 10.87 -36.05
N LEU A 184 0.48 9.89 -36.10
CA LEU A 184 0.51 8.81 -35.13
C LEU A 184 0.74 9.36 -33.72
N GLY A 185 1.66 10.31 -33.53
CA GLY A 185 1.93 10.92 -32.23
C GLY A 185 0.68 11.55 -31.60
N LYS A 186 -0.15 12.24 -32.39
CA LYS A 186 -1.41 12.82 -31.89
C LYS A 186 -2.40 11.75 -31.41
N ILE A 187 -2.43 10.60 -32.06
CA ILE A 187 -3.36 9.52 -31.77
C ILE A 187 -2.88 8.70 -30.57
N TYR A 188 -1.58 8.37 -30.53
CA TYR A 188 -0.95 7.72 -29.37
C TYR A 188 -1.09 8.56 -28.09
N ALA A 189 -1.06 9.90 -28.20
CA ALA A 189 -1.27 10.80 -27.07
C ALA A 189 -2.69 10.73 -26.47
N ARG A 190 -3.71 10.35 -27.24
CA ARG A 190 -5.08 10.12 -26.73
C ARG A 190 -5.19 8.79 -25.99
N GLY A 191 -4.31 7.85 -26.29
CA GLY A 191 -4.28 6.52 -25.70
C GLY A 191 -5.17 5.52 -26.43
N ILE A 192 -4.58 4.39 -26.80
CA ILE A 192 -5.15 3.36 -27.67
C ILE A 192 -5.24 2.05 -26.89
N ILE A 193 -6.44 1.56 -26.68
CA ILE A 193 -6.68 0.21 -26.15
C ILE A 193 -6.89 -0.78 -27.29
N LEU A 194 -6.52 -2.06 -27.07
CA LEU A 194 -6.71 -3.10 -28.09
C LEU A 194 -8.17 -3.21 -28.53
N SER A 195 -9.10 -3.26 -27.57
CA SER A 195 -10.54 -3.22 -27.80
C SER A 195 -11.26 -2.73 -26.55
N LYS A 196 -12.28 -1.89 -26.73
CA LYS A 196 -13.18 -1.48 -25.64
C LYS A 196 -13.95 -2.65 -25.02
N ASN A 197 -14.08 -3.78 -25.73
CA ASN A 197 -14.69 -5.00 -25.19
C ASN A 197 -13.84 -5.67 -24.08
N LEU A 198 -12.61 -5.20 -23.84
CA LEU A 198 -11.77 -5.70 -22.74
C LEU A 198 -12.13 -5.09 -21.39
N PHE A 199 -13.00 -4.08 -21.36
CA PHE A 199 -13.55 -3.51 -20.14
C PHE A 199 -14.58 -4.48 -19.54
N ILE A 200 -14.17 -5.16 -18.45
CA ILE A 200 -14.97 -6.22 -17.80
C ILE A 200 -15.20 -5.97 -16.32
N TYR A 201 -14.68 -4.87 -15.77
CA TYR A 201 -14.72 -4.54 -14.34
C TYR A 201 -15.69 -3.40 -14.03
N GLY A 202 -16.58 -3.06 -14.96
CA GLY A 202 -17.60 -2.01 -14.81
C GLY A 202 -17.09 -0.62 -15.16
N GLU A 203 -16.07 -0.52 -16.01
CA GLU A 203 -15.53 0.74 -16.52
C GLU A 203 -16.55 1.54 -17.35
N GLU A 204 -17.55 0.86 -17.94
CA GLU A 204 -18.64 1.51 -18.70
C GLU A 204 -19.47 2.46 -17.84
N GLU A 205 -19.73 2.09 -16.59
CA GLU A 205 -20.57 2.88 -15.70
C GLU A 205 -19.75 3.76 -14.75
N ARG A 206 -18.58 3.28 -14.32
CA ARG A 206 -17.79 3.88 -13.24
C ARG A 206 -16.52 4.57 -13.70
N GLY A 207 -16.09 4.34 -14.95
CA GLY A 207 -14.80 4.77 -15.46
C GLY A 207 -13.64 3.96 -14.88
N PHE A 208 -12.43 4.45 -15.13
CA PHE A 208 -11.19 3.81 -14.69
C PHE A 208 -10.10 4.83 -14.38
N ASN A 209 -9.11 4.43 -13.61
CA ASN A 209 -7.94 5.25 -13.32
C ASN A 209 -6.88 5.05 -14.42
N PHE A 210 -6.50 6.13 -15.07
CA PHE A 210 -5.54 6.17 -16.16
C PHE A 210 -4.21 6.78 -15.71
N LEU A 211 -3.14 6.00 -15.84
CA LEU A 211 -1.78 6.40 -15.53
C LEU A 211 -1.04 6.76 -16.81
N THR A 212 -0.79 8.05 -17.03
CA THR A 212 0.03 8.55 -18.15
C THR A 212 1.53 8.55 -17.81
N GLY A 213 1.89 8.39 -16.53
CA GLY A 213 3.25 8.50 -16.02
C GLY A 213 3.30 8.24 -14.51
N PRO A 214 4.50 8.26 -13.89
CA PRO A 214 4.70 7.79 -12.52
C PRO A 214 3.87 8.52 -11.45
N ASN A 215 3.55 9.81 -11.67
CA ASN A 215 2.78 10.64 -10.74
C ASN A 215 1.57 11.32 -11.38
N THR A 216 1.18 10.90 -12.59
CA THR A 216 0.07 11.53 -13.32
C THR A 216 -1.05 10.51 -13.49
N GLU A 217 -2.03 10.62 -12.60
CA GLU A 217 -3.24 9.81 -12.60
C GLU A 217 -4.45 10.69 -12.89
N LYS A 218 -5.34 10.19 -13.74
CA LYS A 218 -6.64 10.81 -14.01
C LYS A 218 -7.70 9.73 -14.06
N THR A 219 -8.90 10.03 -13.57
CA THR A 219 -10.05 9.18 -13.81
C THR A 219 -10.65 9.55 -15.15
N LEU A 220 -10.79 8.57 -16.05
CA LEU A 220 -11.34 8.74 -17.40
C LEU A 220 -12.54 7.83 -17.62
N THR A 221 -13.38 8.21 -18.57
CA THR A 221 -14.43 7.33 -19.11
C THR A 221 -13.97 6.63 -20.39
N ILE A 222 -14.75 5.64 -20.85
CA ILE A 222 -14.42 4.86 -22.05
C ILE A 222 -14.42 5.71 -23.32
N GLU A 223 -15.21 6.80 -23.34
CA GLU A 223 -15.31 7.72 -24.48
C GLU A 223 -14.05 8.56 -24.67
N GLU A 224 -13.26 8.76 -23.61
CA GLU A 224 -12.05 9.59 -23.64
C GLU A 224 -10.86 8.88 -24.28
N ILE A 225 -10.92 7.55 -24.37
CA ILE A 225 -9.90 6.73 -25.03
C ILE A 225 -10.44 6.15 -26.34
N ILE A 226 -9.52 5.74 -27.19
CA ILE A 226 -9.86 5.13 -28.47
C ILE A 226 -9.47 3.66 -28.52
N ASP A 227 -10.19 2.88 -29.30
CA ASP A 227 -9.77 1.53 -29.64
C ASP A 227 -8.95 1.49 -30.94
N THR A 228 -8.39 0.32 -31.26
CA THR A 228 -7.62 0.13 -32.49
C THR A 228 -8.43 0.31 -33.77
N LYS A 229 -9.77 0.22 -33.74
CA LYS A 229 -10.63 0.42 -34.92
C LYS A 229 -10.90 1.90 -35.11
N GLU A 230 -11.32 2.59 -34.06
CA GLU A 230 -11.52 4.03 -34.00
C GLU A 230 -10.22 4.76 -34.37
N GLY A 231 -9.07 4.30 -33.89
CA GLY A 231 -7.76 4.87 -34.27
C GLY A 231 -7.49 4.80 -35.78
N LYS A 232 -7.88 3.70 -36.44
CA LYS A 232 -7.75 3.57 -37.91
C LYS A 232 -8.71 4.47 -38.66
N GLU A 233 -9.94 4.63 -38.16
CA GLU A 233 -10.94 5.53 -38.74
C GLU A 233 -10.51 6.99 -38.62
N ILE A 234 -10.05 7.41 -37.43
CA ILE A 234 -9.52 8.75 -37.18
C ILE A 234 -8.30 9.02 -38.07
N LEU A 235 -7.37 8.06 -38.19
CA LEU A 235 -6.22 8.18 -39.10
C LEU A 235 -6.67 8.39 -40.55
N ALA A 236 -7.60 7.58 -41.03
CA ALA A 236 -8.11 7.68 -42.40
C ALA A 236 -8.75 9.05 -42.65
N GLU A 237 -9.50 9.57 -41.68
CA GLU A 237 -10.09 10.91 -41.75
C GLU A 237 -9.02 12.01 -41.77
N GLU A 238 -8.08 12.02 -40.81
CA GLU A 238 -7.00 13.03 -40.75
C GLU A 238 -6.13 13.02 -42.01
N ILE A 239 -5.83 11.84 -42.57
CA ILE A 239 -5.07 11.68 -43.82
C ILE A 239 -5.86 12.20 -45.03
N SER A 240 -7.17 11.99 -45.06
CA SER A 240 -8.02 12.48 -46.16
C SER A 240 -8.06 14.01 -46.24
N GLN A 241 -7.91 14.70 -45.09
CA GLN A 241 -7.90 16.15 -44.99
C GLN A 241 -6.58 16.79 -45.46
N LEU A 242 -5.53 16.00 -45.67
CA LEU A 242 -4.23 16.50 -46.17
C LEU A 242 -4.26 16.93 -47.65
N GLY A 243 -5.34 16.66 -48.38
CA GLY A 243 -5.48 17.06 -49.79
C GLY A 243 -4.56 16.28 -50.76
N LEU A 244 -4.08 15.11 -50.35
CA LEU A 244 -3.22 14.24 -51.15
C LEU A 244 -3.98 13.58 -52.32
N HIS A 245 -3.25 13.10 -53.33
CA HIS A 245 -3.86 12.31 -54.39
C HIS A 245 -4.36 10.95 -53.86
N ARG A 246 -5.43 10.40 -54.43
CA ARG A 246 -6.06 9.13 -53.99
C ARG A 246 -5.08 7.97 -53.71
N ASN A 247 -4.04 7.83 -54.52
CA ASN A 247 -3.04 6.77 -54.35
C ASN A 247 -2.11 7.04 -53.16
N GLU A 248 -1.80 8.31 -52.89
CA GLU A 248 -0.94 8.73 -51.76
C GLU A 248 -1.72 8.67 -50.44
N THR A 249 -3.00 9.05 -50.46
CA THR A 249 -3.92 8.86 -49.33
C THR A 249 -4.00 7.38 -48.94
N SER A 250 -4.29 6.48 -49.90
CA SER A 250 -4.31 5.03 -49.66
C SER A 250 -3.00 4.55 -49.07
N LEU A 251 -1.87 4.91 -49.70
CA LEU A 251 -0.54 4.50 -49.24
C LEU A 251 -0.28 4.93 -47.78
N LEU A 252 -0.54 6.20 -47.46
CA LEU A 252 -0.28 6.74 -46.13
C LEU A 252 -1.20 6.09 -45.09
N THR A 253 -2.47 5.82 -45.43
CA THR A 253 -3.40 5.10 -44.56
C THR A 253 -2.96 3.66 -44.32
N ASP A 254 -2.52 2.94 -45.36
CA ASP A 254 -2.08 1.55 -45.25
C ASP A 254 -0.82 1.44 -44.36
N ILE A 255 0.13 2.36 -44.52
CA ILE A 255 1.33 2.44 -43.67
C ILE A 255 0.99 2.87 -42.24
N ALA A 256 0.12 3.87 -42.05
CA ALA A 256 -0.27 4.32 -40.72
C ALA A 256 -0.99 3.23 -39.93
N ASN A 257 -1.87 2.47 -40.60
CA ASN A 257 -2.56 1.34 -39.98
C ASN A 257 -1.61 0.21 -39.57
N PHE A 258 -0.47 0.07 -40.26
CA PHE A 258 0.56 -0.89 -39.92
C PHE A 258 1.30 -0.51 -38.63
N PHE A 259 1.71 0.76 -38.50
CA PHE A 259 2.41 1.26 -37.32
C PHE A 259 1.50 1.60 -36.13
N LEU A 260 0.19 1.45 -36.27
CA LEU A 260 -0.76 1.68 -35.18
C LEU A 260 -0.87 0.45 -34.28
N SER A 261 -0.45 0.60 -33.02
CA SER A 261 -0.58 -0.42 -31.98
C SER A 261 -1.25 0.15 -30.73
N ALA A 262 -1.77 -0.73 -29.89
CA ALA A 262 -2.27 -0.33 -28.57
C ALA A 262 -1.12 0.11 -27.67
N ASN A 263 -1.32 1.16 -26.89
CA ASN A 263 -0.37 1.64 -25.88
C ASN A 263 -1.00 1.74 -24.48
N ILE A 264 -2.23 1.25 -24.29
CA ILE A 264 -2.89 1.15 -22.98
C ILE A 264 -2.98 -0.32 -22.56
N THR A 265 -2.59 -0.61 -21.32
CA THR A 265 -2.69 -1.94 -20.72
C THR A 265 -3.31 -1.89 -19.33
N TYR A 266 -4.12 -2.89 -18.99
CA TYR A 266 -4.66 -3.06 -17.65
C TYR A 266 -3.54 -3.41 -16.65
N ASN A 267 -3.38 -2.58 -15.62
CA ASN A 267 -2.42 -2.81 -14.55
C ASN A 267 -3.09 -3.60 -13.42
N LYS A 268 -3.06 -4.92 -13.55
CA LYS A 268 -3.60 -5.84 -12.54
C LYS A 268 -2.90 -5.68 -11.19
N THR A 269 -1.58 -5.49 -11.19
CA THR A 269 -0.78 -5.40 -9.96
C THR A 269 -1.20 -4.19 -9.12
N GLU A 270 -1.28 -3.01 -9.72
CA GLU A 270 -1.73 -1.79 -9.05
C GLU A 270 -3.18 -1.89 -8.59
N THR A 271 -4.06 -2.45 -9.44
CA THR A 271 -5.48 -2.60 -9.09
C THR A 271 -5.66 -3.50 -7.86
N GLU A 272 -5.01 -4.66 -7.82
CA GLU A 272 -5.09 -5.58 -6.69
C GLU A 272 -4.41 -5.02 -5.43
N ALA A 273 -3.30 -4.28 -5.57
CA ALA A 273 -2.66 -3.58 -4.46
C ALA A 273 -3.60 -2.56 -3.80
N ARG A 274 -4.34 -1.77 -4.60
CA ARG A 274 -5.32 -0.80 -4.09
C ARG A 274 -6.51 -1.47 -3.42
N LYS A 275 -6.99 -2.60 -3.96
CA LYS A 275 -8.05 -3.40 -3.32
C LYS A 275 -7.60 -3.92 -1.96
N GLU A 276 -6.38 -4.43 -1.86
CA GLU A 276 -5.85 -4.94 -0.59
C GLU A 276 -5.67 -3.82 0.45
N GLN A 277 -5.19 -2.65 0.03
CA GLN A 277 -5.11 -1.47 0.89
C GLN A 277 -6.49 -1.03 1.40
N ALA A 278 -7.49 -1.01 0.53
CA ALA A 278 -8.87 -0.69 0.91
C ALA A 278 -9.41 -1.69 1.94
N ARG A 279 -9.15 -2.98 1.74
CA ARG A 279 -9.53 -4.05 2.67
C ARG A 279 -8.89 -3.90 4.04
N GLN A 280 -7.61 -3.53 4.09
CA GLN A 280 -6.85 -3.34 5.33
C GLN A 280 -7.20 -2.03 6.06
N SER A 281 -7.74 -1.03 5.35
CA SER A 281 -8.13 0.25 5.95
C SER A 281 -9.38 0.17 6.82
N ILE A 282 -10.15 -0.91 6.70
CA ILE A 282 -11.31 -1.18 7.56
C ILE A 282 -10.82 -1.76 8.88
N GLU A 283 -10.83 -0.93 9.92
CA GLU A 283 -10.49 -1.31 11.30
C GLU A 283 -11.42 -2.43 11.82
N THR A 284 -10.85 -3.30 12.67
CA THR A 284 -11.51 -4.38 13.45
C THR A 284 -11.97 -3.88 14.81
#